data_AF-A0A536A709-F1
#
_entry.id   AF-A0A536A709-F1
#
_cell.length_a   1.000
_cell.length_b   1.000
_cell.length_c   1.000
_cell.angle_alpha   90.00
_cell.angle_beta   90.00
_cell.angle_gamma   90.00
#
_symmetry.space_group_name_H-M   'P 1'
#
loop_
_entity.id
_entity.type
_entity.pdbx_description
1 polymer ?
#
loop_
_entity_poly.entity_id
_entity_poly.type
_entity_poly.pdbx_seq_one_letter_code
_entity_poly.pdbx_strand_id
1 'polypeptide(L)'
;MIEYESYGAGHRGPDFRVTFRSRLRFNVEVRRLRRPAPMPGAPADPAPLIRAVCDKLGQLPPSMINLLVLGADGPSSAAEALPGAMLWLQDRAARKDEALFRDRGFAGVRDFLRQYQRLSAAAWVSGESGPPRATLWRNPQARHPLPADLARALSTTLLAQTA
;
A
#
# COMPACT_ATOMS: atom_id res chain seq x y z
N MET A 1 16.58 12.29 -1.34
CA MET A 1 17.38 11.50 -0.37
C MET A 1 16.51 10.38 0.17
N ILE A 2 17.07 9.18 0.31
CA ILE A 2 16.37 8.00 0.83
C ILE A 2 17.17 7.49 2.03
N GLU A 3 16.49 7.26 3.15
CA GLU A 3 17.04 6.69 4.37
C GLU A 3 16.38 5.33 4.59
N TYR A 4 17.17 4.26 4.74
CA TYR A 4 16.69 2.90 5.03
C TYR A 4 16.62 2.66 6.54
N GLU A 5 15.56 1.99 7.01
CA GLU A 5 15.32 1.65 8.43
C GLU A 5 15.48 2.85 9.37
N SER A 6 15.00 4.02 8.94
CA SER A 6 15.20 5.30 9.63
C SER A 6 14.57 5.41 11.04
N TYR A 7 13.77 4.42 11.45
CA TYR A 7 13.17 4.34 12.78
C TYR A 7 13.99 3.47 13.76
N GLY A 8 15.14 2.95 13.33
CA GLY A 8 16.09 2.19 14.15
C GLY A 8 15.82 0.68 14.17
N ALA A 9 16.89 -0.10 14.25
CA ALA A 9 16.82 -1.56 14.32
C ALA A 9 15.99 -2.01 15.55
N GLY A 10 15.03 -2.91 15.33
CA GLY A 10 14.17 -3.47 16.38
C GLY A 10 12.80 -2.79 16.55
N HIS A 11 12.54 -1.64 15.91
CA HIS A 11 11.20 -1.03 15.87
C HIS A 11 10.49 -1.38 14.57
N ARG A 12 9.26 -1.91 14.64
CA ARG A 12 8.42 -2.09 13.45
C ARG A 12 7.99 -0.71 12.95
N GLY A 13 8.57 -0.27 11.85
CA GLY A 13 8.26 1.00 11.20
C GLY A 13 8.56 0.92 9.70
N PRO A 14 8.27 2.00 8.95
CA PRO A 14 8.41 2.00 7.51
C PRO A 14 9.83 1.68 7.03
N ASP A 15 9.95 0.86 6.00
CA ASP A 15 11.23 0.44 5.41
C ASP A 15 12.11 1.64 5.02
N PHE A 16 11.50 2.69 4.47
CA PHE A 16 12.21 3.88 4.01
C PHE A 16 11.58 5.18 4.47
N ARG A 17 12.42 6.19 4.67
CA ARG A 17 12.03 7.58 4.71
C ARG A 17 12.63 8.33 3.54
N VAL A 18 11.78 9.05 2.81
CA VAL A 18 12.14 9.73 1.57
C VAL A 18 11.97 11.23 1.75
N THR A 19 12.99 11.98 1.33
CA THR A 19 12.89 13.44 1.16
C THR A 19 12.80 13.76 -0.34
N PHE A 20 11.64 14.28 -0.75
CA PHE A 20 11.33 14.74 -2.11
C PHE A 20 11.45 16.26 -2.21
N ARG A 21 12.13 16.73 -3.27
CA ARG A 21 12.38 18.16 -3.55
C ARG A 21 12.81 18.96 -2.32
N SER A 22 13.77 18.40 -1.58
CA SER A 22 14.42 18.98 -0.37
C SER A 22 13.52 19.40 0.81
N ARG A 23 12.20 19.21 0.74
CA ARG A 23 11.27 19.71 1.79
C ARG A 23 10.19 18.71 2.20
N LEU A 24 9.70 17.89 1.27
CA LEU A 24 8.61 16.96 1.56
C LEU A 24 9.17 15.63 2.07
N ARG A 25 8.88 15.29 3.32
CA ARG A 25 9.25 14.01 3.91
C ARG A 25 8.05 13.08 3.95
N PHE A 26 8.23 11.85 3.53
CA PHE A 26 7.22 10.80 3.60
C PHE A 26 7.87 9.44 3.85
N ASN A 27 7.08 8.53 4.37
CA ASN A 27 7.50 7.16 4.59
C ASN A 27 7.06 6.27 3.43
N VAL A 28 7.89 5.30 3.10
CA VAL A 28 7.58 4.26 2.13
C VAL A 28 7.75 2.91 2.81
N GLU A 29 6.67 2.14 2.77
CA GLU A 29 6.64 0.76 3.23
C GLU A 29 6.55 -0.17 2.02
N VAL A 30 7.43 -1.16 1.93
CA VAL A 30 7.51 -2.05 0.78
C VAL A 30 7.10 -3.47 1.18
N ARG A 31 6.29 -4.11 0.35
CA ARG A 31 5.90 -5.50 0.56
C ARG A 31 5.83 -6.26 -0.76
N ARG A 32 6.72 -7.24 -0.90
CA ARG A 32 6.63 -8.24 -1.97
C ARG A 32 5.62 -9.32 -1.58
N LEU A 33 4.61 -9.53 -2.42
CA LEU A 33 3.67 -10.63 -2.32
C LEU A 33 4.23 -11.82 -3.09
N ARG A 34 4.31 -12.98 -2.42
CA ARG A 34 4.55 -14.26 -3.08
C ARG A 34 3.18 -14.78 -3.51
N ARG A 35 2.90 -14.81 -4.81
CA ARG A 35 1.67 -15.39 -5.34
C ARG A 35 2.00 -16.74 -6.00
N PRO A 36 1.17 -17.78 -5.79
CA PRO A 36 1.25 -18.99 -6.60
C PRO A 36 1.07 -18.63 -8.09
N ALA A 37 1.64 -19.44 -8.99
CA ALA A 37 1.43 -19.25 -10.43
C ALA A 37 -0.09 -19.19 -10.72
N PRO A 38 -0.55 -18.23 -11.54
CA PRO A 38 -1.97 -18.12 -11.86
C PRO A 38 -2.45 -19.42 -12.51
N MET A 39 -3.53 -20.00 -11.99
CA MET A 39 -4.19 -21.12 -12.66
C MET A 39 -5.00 -20.55 -13.85
N PRO A 40 -4.84 -21.09 -15.07
CA PRO A 40 -5.56 -20.57 -16.23
C PRO A 40 -7.08 -20.55 -16.00
N GLY A 41 -7.71 -19.40 -16.24
CA GLY A 41 -9.17 -19.23 -16.10
C GLY A 41 -9.70 -18.97 -14.69
N ALA A 42 -8.85 -19.01 -13.65
CA ALA A 42 -9.27 -18.65 -12.30
C ALA A 42 -9.08 -17.15 -12.03
N PRO A 43 -10.08 -16.44 -11.46
CA PRO A 43 -9.89 -15.06 -11.03
C PRO A 43 -8.82 -14.97 -9.94
N ALA A 44 -8.05 -13.89 -9.94
CA ALA A 44 -7.04 -13.67 -8.91
C ALA A 44 -7.71 -13.52 -7.53
N ASP A 45 -7.37 -14.39 -6.59
CA ASP A 45 -7.83 -14.27 -5.20
C ASP A 45 -7.28 -12.97 -4.57
N PRO A 46 -8.15 -12.05 -4.11
CA PRO A 46 -7.71 -10.83 -3.44
C PRO A 46 -7.25 -11.05 -2.00
N ALA A 47 -7.51 -12.22 -1.38
CA ALA A 47 -7.23 -12.44 0.04
C ALA A 47 -5.76 -12.21 0.44
N PRO A 48 -4.73 -12.65 -0.32
CA PRO A 48 -3.33 -12.35 0.01
C PRO A 48 -3.02 -10.85 -0.01
N LEU A 49 -3.60 -10.11 -0.95
CA LEU A 49 -3.46 -8.66 -1.05
C LEU A 49 -4.11 -7.98 0.16
N ILE A 50 -5.35 -8.35 0.49
CA ILE A 50 -6.07 -7.78 1.64
C ILE A 50 -5.31 -8.05 2.94
N ARG A 51 -4.82 -9.29 3.13
CA ARG A 51 -3.98 -9.64 4.29
C ARG A 51 -2.73 -8.75 4.35
N ALA A 52 -2.00 -8.63 3.25
CA ALA A 52 -0.78 -7.83 3.21
C ALA A 52 -1.03 -6.34 3.50
N VAL A 53 -2.12 -5.77 2.99
CA VAL A 53 -2.53 -4.40 3.32
C VAL A 53 -2.81 -4.28 4.82
N CYS A 54 -3.64 -5.16 5.38
CA CYS A 54 -3.98 -5.13 6.81
C CYS A 54 -2.73 -5.23 7.70
N ASP A 55 -1.84 -6.18 7.40
CA ASP A 55 -0.60 -6.40 8.16
C ASP A 55 0.29 -5.15 8.20
N LYS A 56 0.29 -4.35 7.12
CA LYS A 56 1.09 -3.13 7.00
C LYS A 56 0.42 -1.89 7.57
N LEU A 57 -0.90 -1.76 7.52
CA LEU A 57 -1.62 -0.60 8.09
C LEU A 57 -1.27 -0.36 9.56
N GLY A 58 -1.12 -1.43 10.35
CA GLY A 58 -0.75 -1.32 11.77
C GLY A 58 0.69 -0.87 12.04
N GLN A 59 1.54 -0.88 11.02
CA GLN A 59 2.95 -0.49 11.12
C GLN A 59 3.17 0.96 10.68
N LEU A 60 2.12 1.62 10.14
CA LEU A 60 2.24 2.98 9.64
C LEU A 60 2.25 3.99 10.80
N PRO A 61 3.29 4.85 10.87
CA PRO A 61 3.39 5.87 11.90
C PRO A 61 2.31 6.95 11.69
N PRO A 62 1.79 7.55 12.77
CA PRO A 62 0.88 8.67 12.67
C PRO A 62 1.58 9.95 12.19
N SER A 63 0.80 10.98 11.88
CA SER A 63 1.27 12.35 11.64
C SER A 63 2.21 12.56 10.44
N MET A 64 2.28 11.60 9.52
CA MET A 64 3.15 11.60 8.35
C MET A 64 2.40 11.14 7.10
N ILE A 65 2.92 11.49 5.93
CA ILE A 65 2.51 10.86 4.67
C ILE A 65 3.11 9.45 4.64
N ASN A 66 2.28 8.44 4.42
CA ASN A 66 2.70 7.04 4.31
C ASN A 66 2.26 6.45 2.97
N LEU A 67 3.23 5.94 2.22
CA LEU A 67 3.03 5.23 0.96
C LEU A 67 3.28 3.73 1.17
N LEU A 68 2.32 2.89 0.81
CA LEU A 68 2.51 1.44 0.75
C LEU A 68 2.82 1.02 -0.69
N VAL A 69 3.96 0.38 -0.92
CA VAL A 69 4.35 -0.16 -2.23
C VAL A 69 4.26 -1.68 -2.17
N LEU A 70 3.40 -2.24 -3.01
CA LEU A 70 3.18 -3.66 -3.16
C LEU A 70 3.78 -4.11 -4.49
N GLY A 71 4.43 -5.27 -4.50
CA GLY A 71 4.88 -5.88 -5.76
C GLY A 71 4.76 -7.38 -5.72
N ALA A 72 4.61 -8.02 -6.87
CA ALA A 72 4.63 -9.47 -6.99
C ALA A 72 5.25 -9.90 -8.32
N ASP A 73 5.71 -11.13 -8.36
CA ASP A 73 6.09 -11.79 -9.60
C ASP A 73 4.80 -12.31 -10.25
N GLY A 74 4.48 -11.82 -11.44
CA GLY A 74 3.29 -12.20 -12.19
C GLY A 74 2.45 -11.02 -12.68
N PRO A 75 1.35 -11.31 -13.40
CA PRO A 75 0.64 -10.33 -14.21
C PRO A 75 0.06 -9.14 -13.45
N SER A 76 0.02 -8.01 -14.17
CA SER A 76 -0.50 -6.70 -13.75
C SER A 76 -1.94 -6.71 -13.22
N SER A 77 -2.68 -7.83 -13.29
CA SER A 77 -4.06 -7.97 -12.78
C SER A 77 -4.17 -7.66 -11.27
N ALA A 78 -3.09 -7.83 -10.52
CA ALA A 78 -3.03 -7.45 -9.12
C ALA A 78 -3.11 -5.92 -8.90
N ALA A 79 -2.57 -5.14 -9.84
CA ALA A 79 -2.63 -3.69 -9.81
C ALA A 79 -4.08 -3.20 -9.94
N GLU A 80 -4.84 -3.85 -10.83
CA GLU A 80 -6.27 -3.61 -11.03
C GLU A 80 -7.10 -4.03 -9.80
N ALA A 81 -6.67 -5.06 -9.08
CA ALA A 81 -7.35 -5.52 -7.87
C ALA A 81 -7.17 -4.60 -6.66
N LEU A 82 -6.15 -3.73 -6.62
CA LEU A 82 -5.84 -2.89 -5.47
C LEU A 82 -6.99 -1.91 -5.12
N PRO A 83 -7.50 -1.07 -6.04
CA PRO A 83 -8.66 -0.22 -5.73
C PRO A 83 -9.87 -1.00 -5.22
N GLY A 84 -10.17 -2.16 -5.82
CA GLY A 84 -11.26 -3.03 -5.40
C GLY A 84 -11.07 -3.60 -3.99
N ALA A 85 -9.86 -4.02 -3.64
CA ALA A 85 -9.53 -4.49 -2.30
C ALA A 85 -9.67 -3.39 -1.23
N MET A 86 -9.24 -2.16 -1.55
CA MET A 86 -9.38 -1.02 -0.64
C MET A 86 -10.86 -0.65 -0.44
N LEU A 87 -11.65 -0.64 -1.51
CA LEU A 87 -13.08 -0.40 -1.45
C LEU A 87 -13.80 -1.49 -0.63
N TRP A 88 -13.46 -2.75 -0.85
CA TRP A 88 -14.02 -3.87 -0.09
C TRP A 88 -13.74 -3.74 1.41
N LEU A 89 -12.52 -3.37 1.80
CA LEU A 89 -12.18 -3.12 3.21
C LEU A 89 -13.01 -1.98 3.82
N GLN A 90 -13.25 -0.91 3.06
CA GLN A 90 -14.10 0.20 3.49
C GLN A 90 -15.57 -0.23 3.65
N ASP A 91 -16.14 -1.00 2.72
CA ASP A 91 -17.51 -1.52 2.84
C ASP A 91 -17.66 -2.41 4.07
N ARG A 92 -16.69 -3.28 4.35
CA ARG A 92 -16.68 -4.12 5.56
C ARG A 92 -16.62 -3.30 6.85
N ALA A 93 -15.83 -2.23 6.86
CA ALA A 93 -15.79 -1.30 7.99
C ALA A 93 -17.12 -0.56 8.16
N ALA A 94 -17.76 -0.13 7.06
CA ALA A 94 -19.07 0.52 7.10
C ALA A 94 -20.17 -0.41 7.64
N ARG A 95 -20.09 -1.70 7.32
CA ARG A 95 -20.97 -2.77 7.86
C ARG A 95 -20.63 -3.19 9.28
N LYS A 96 -19.60 -2.60 9.91
CA LYS A 96 -19.14 -2.91 11.26
C LYS A 96 -18.76 -4.38 11.46
N ASP A 97 -18.05 -4.97 10.49
CA ASP A 97 -17.59 -6.36 10.55
C ASP A 97 -16.44 -6.54 11.56
N GLU A 98 -16.78 -6.56 12.86
CA GLU A 98 -15.79 -6.61 13.97
C GLU A 98 -14.96 -7.90 13.99
N ALA A 99 -15.53 -9.03 13.55
CA ALA A 99 -14.81 -10.30 13.51
C ALA A 99 -13.69 -10.25 12.48
N LEU A 100 -13.98 -9.79 11.27
CA LEU A 100 -12.99 -9.65 10.20
C LEU A 100 -11.77 -8.86 10.65
N PHE A 101 -11.94 -7.69 11.29
CA PHE A 101 -10.80 -6.85 11.65
C PHE A 101 -10.02 -7.40 12.85
N ARG A 102 -10.69 -8.07 13.81
CA ARG A 102 -9.98 -8.76 14.90
C ARG A 102 -9.12 -9.91 14.39
N ASP A 103 -9.63 -10.71 13.47
CA ASP A 103 -8.87 -11.80 12.83
C ASP A 103 -7.67 -11.29 12.01
N ARG A 104 -7.66 -9.99 11.68
CA ARG A 104 -6.57 -9.30 10.97
C ARG A 104 -5.66 -8.50 11.88
N GLY A 105 -5.78 -8.68 13.20
CA GLY A 105 -4.88 -8.09 14.19
C GLY A 105 -5.23 -6.67 14.61
N PHE A 106 -6.38 -6.14 14.21
CA PHE A 106 -6.90 -4.87 14.74
C PHE A 106 -7.70 -5.12 16.02
N ALA A 107 -7.82 -4.12 16.89
CA ALA A 107 -8.69 -4.23 18.08
C ALA A 107 -10.20 -4.28 17.71
N GLY A 108 -10.55 -3.86 16.48
CA GLY A 108 -11.90 -3.78 15.95
C GLY A 108 -12.00 -2.76 14.80
N VAL A 109 -13.21 -2.48 14.32
CA VAL A 109 -13.46 -1.60 13.17
C VAL A 109 -12.92 -0.19 13.39
N ARG A 110 -13.11 0.38 14.60
CA ARG A 110 -12.60 1.72 14.94
C ARG A 110 -11.08 1.78 14.88
N ASP A 111 -10.42 0.69 15.27
CA ASP A 111 -8.97 0.59 15.23
C ASP A 111 -8.46 0.52 13.79
N PHE A 112 -9.08 -0.33 12.98
CA PHE A 112 -8.84 -0.38 11.54
C PHE A 112 -8.99 0.99 10.89
N LEU A 113 -10.11 1.70 11.09
CA LEU A 113 -10.34 3.01 10.47
C LEU A 113 -9.29 4.03 10.88
N ARG A 114 -8.86 4.02 12.16
CA ARG A 114 -7.80 4.91 12.64
C ARG A 114 -6.47 4.65 11.94
N GLN A 115 -6.12 3.39 11.72
CA GLN A 115 -4.88 2.99 11.04
C GLN A 115 -4.98 3.20 9.52
N TYR A 116 -6.14 2.92 8.93
CA TYR A 116 -6.45 3.17 7.52
C TYR A 116 -6.26 4.64 7.14
N GLN A 117 -6.68 5.56 8.01
CA GLN A 117 -6.48 7.01 7.81
C GLN A 117 -5.01 7.45 7.83
N ARG A 118 -4.07 6.60 8.28
CA ARG A 118 -2.62 6.88 8.22
C ARG A 118 -2.03 6.58 6.85
N LEU A 119 -2.67 5.71 6.06
CA LEU A 119 -2.25 5.41 4.70
C LEU A 119 -2.65 6.55 3.77
N SER A 120 -1.66 7.18 3.13
CA SER A 120 -1.89 8.27 2.18
C SER A 120 -2.20 7.74 0.78
N ALA A 121 -1.47 6.72 0.35
CA ALA A 121 -1.62 6.08 -0.95
C ALA A 121 -1.02 4.68 -0.92
N ALA A 122 -1.45 3.85 -1.86
CA ALA A 122 -0.83 2.56 -2.14
C ALA A 122 -0.48 2.47 -3.63
N ALA A 123 0.71 1.94 -3.93
CA ALA A 123 1.17 1.70 -5.27
C ALA A 123 1.38 0.19 -5.49
N TRP A 124 1.01 -0.30 -6.66
CA TRP A 124 1.40 -1.63 -7.12
C TRP A 124 2.53 -1.51 -8.13
N VAL A 125 3.56 -2.37 -8.06
CA VAL A 125 4.67 -2.47 -9.02
C VAL A 125 4.75 -3.90 -9.54
N SER A 126 4.56 -4.08 -10.86
CA SER A 126 4.70 -5.40 -11.52
C SER A 126 6.16 -5.82 -11.65
N GLY A 127 6.47 -7.07 -11.34
CA GLY A 127 7.80 -7.68 -11.59
C GLY A 127 7.95 -8.38 -12.95
N GLU A 128 7.06 -8.15 -13.92
CA GLU A 128 7.14 -8.80 -15.23
C GLU A 128 8.26 -8.23 -16.11
N SER A 129 8.81 -9.07 -17.01
CA SER A 129 9.74 -8.65 -18.06
C SER A 129 9.02 -7.76 -19.08
N GLY A 130 9.03 -6.45 -18.83
CA GLY A 130 8.39 -5.44 -19.65
C GLY A 130 8.54 -4.05 -19.01
N PRO A 131 8.02 -2.98 -19.64
CA PRO A 131 8.00 -1.67 -18.99
C PRO A 131 7.24 -1.81 -17.67
N PRO A 132 7.82 -1.40 -16.53
CA PRO A 132 7.18 -1.50 -15.23
C PRO A 132 5.86 -0.74 -15.30
N ARG A 133 4.79 -1.47 -15.07
CA ARG A 133 3.46 -0.90 -14.91
C ARG A 133 3.21 -0.78 -13.43
N ALA A 134 2.94 0.43 -13.01
CA ALA A 134 2.55 0.67 -11.66
C ALA A 134 1.32 1.55 -11.58
N THR A 135 0.43 1.15 -10.67
CA THR A 135 -0.86 1.80 -10.43
C THR A 135 -0.78 2.48 -9.09
N LEU A 136 -1.15 3.76 -9.05
CA LEU A 136 -1.22 4.54 -7.81
C LEU A 136 -2.69 4.71 -7.40
N TRP A 137 -3.05 4.12 -6.28
CA TRP A 137 -4.32 4.38 -5.60
C TRP A 137 -4.09 5.40 -4.47
N ARG A 138 -4.91 6.44 -4.43
CA ARG A 138 -4.88 7.47 -3.37
C ARG A 138 -5.98 7.22 -2.37
N ASN A 139 -5.67 7.33 -1.08
CA ASN A 139 -6.68 7.18 -0.04
C ASN A 139 -7.45 8.49 0.17
N PRO A 140 -8.76 8.56 -0.13
CA PRO A 140 -9.55 9.77 0.09
C PRO A 140 -9.75 10.09 1.58
N GLN A 141 -9.52 9.14 2.48
CA GLN A 141 -9.67 9.31 3.93
C GLN A 141 -8.35 9.58 4.65
N ALA A 142 -7.25 9.77 3.91
CA ALA A 142 -5.94 10.02 4.52
C ALA A 142 -5.95 11.31 5.35
N ARG A 143 -5.45 11.25 6.59
CA ARG A 143 -5.20 12.44 7.41
C ARG A 143 -4.10 13.32 6.84
N HIS A 144 -3.11 12.69 6.20
CA HIS A 144 -2.04 13.37 5.46
C HIS A 144 -2.15 12.93 4.00
N PRO A 145 -2.98 13.59 3.19
CA PRO A 145 -3.17 13.20 1.79
C PRO A 145 -1.87 13.37 0.99
N LEU A 146 -1.73 12.55 -0.04
CA LEU A 146 -0.58 12.62 -0.95
C LEU A 146 -0.66 13.92 -1.78
N PRO A 147 0.33 14.84 -1.68
CA PRO A 147 0.33 16.08 -2.47
C PRO A 147 0.31 15.80 -3.98
N ALA A 148 -0.35 16.66 -4.75
CA ALA A 148 -0.58 16.43 -6.18
C ALA A 148 0.72 16.34 -6.99
N ASP A 149 1.75 17.09 -6.61
CA ASP A 149 3.04 17.07 -7.27
C ASP A 149 3.82 15.78 -6.99
N LEU A 150 3.78 15.29 -5.75
CA LEU A 150 4.33 13.98 -5.39
C LEU A 150 3.54 12.86 -6.07
N ALA A 151 2.21 12.92 -6.10
CA ALA A 151 1.38 11.94 -6.79
C ALA A 151 1.72 11.88 -8.29
N ARG A 152 1.90 13.04 -8.93
CA ARG A 152 2.33 13.12 -10.33
C ARG A 152 3.71 12.51 -10.52
N ALA A 153 4.68 12.89 -9.68
CA ALA A 153 6.04 12.35 -9.76
C ALA A 153 6.06 10.83 -9.59
N LEU A 154 5.33 10.30 -8.59
CA LEU A 154 5.19 8.86 -8.39
C LEU A 154 4.57 8.20 -9.62
N SER A 155 3.43 8.68 -10.12
CA SER A 155 2.82 8.10 -11.33
C SER A 155 3.75 8.13 -12.55
N THR A 156 4.50 9.22 -12.76
CA THR A 156 5.43 9.32 -13.88
C THR A 156 6.62 8.37 -13.71
N THR A 157 7.30 8.34 -12.55
CA THR A 157 8.44 7.44 -12.31
C THR A 157 8.03 5.96 -12.32
N LEU A 158 6.82 5.66 -11.81
CA LEU A 158 6.24 4.33 -11.80
C LEU A 158 5.84 3.83 -13.21
N LEU A 159 5.60 4.74 -14.15
CA LEU A 159 5.32 4.44 -15.56
C LEU A 159 6.57 4.54 -16.46
N ALA A 160 7.61 5.28 -16.03
CA ALA A 160 8.75 5.67 -16.85
C ALA A 160 10.06 4.96 -16.53
N GLN A 161 10.06 3.88 -15.74
CA GLN A 161 11.24 3.01 -15.64
C GLN A 161 11.39 2.13 -16.91
N THR A 162 11.46 2.80 -18.06
CA THR A 162 12.01 2.28 -19.31
C THR A 162 13.37 2.93 -19.53
N ALA A 163 14.42 2.29 -19.03
CA ALA A 163 15.80 2.51 -19.47
C ALA A 163 16.62 1.26 -19.11
#